data_AF-A0A496TVQ4-F1
#
_entry.id   AF-A0A496TVQ4-F1
#
_cell.length_a   1.000
_cell.length_b   1.000
_cell.length_c   1.000
_cell.angle_alpha   90.00
_cell.angle_beta   90.00
_cell.angle_gamma   90.00
#
_symmetry.space_group_name_H-M   'P 1'
#
loop_
_entity.id
_entity.type
_entity.pdbx_description
1 polymer ?
#
loop_
_entity_poly.entity_id
_entity_poly.type
_entity_poly.pdbx_seq_one_letter_code
_entity_poly.pdbx_strand_id
1 'polypeptide(L)'
;MKCDEIKEKLIDLVYDEVSAEEKKKLKAHLRRCKNCKKEYMELVNTSKVLRKWKAPEPSFNFIFIKERISVINRLKEWFRVPGFNFKKFGIAFGGIAVGLLIILSLVNFEVNKTENGLSISMGIFKKSKSTIDERALLQQITKVQQETIHLFTRIMEERELAQRRDYQLMLAEIVRTLENKQKLELSQLESALIESYTDNSVKIERTNEVLKSLISTANFRIEKK
;
A
#
# COMPACT_ATOMS: atom_id res chain seq x y z
N MET A 1 28.39 -24.71 6.32
CA MET A 1 27.41 -23.95 5.53
C MET A 1 28.13 -23.29 4.39
N LYS A 2 27.56 -23.45 3.20
CA LYS A 2 28.04 -22.79 1.98
C LYS A 2 27.57 -21.33 1.99
N CYS A 3 28.21 -20.48 1.20
CA CYS A 3 27.85 -19.06 1.13
C CYS A 3 26.41 -18.87 0.60
N ASP A 4 25.99 -19.68 -0.37
CA ASP A 4 24.67 -19.56 -1.00
C ASP A 4 23.52 -19.82 0.00
N GLU A 5 23.64 -20.86 0.82
CA GLU A 5 22.68 -21.20 1.89
C GLU A 5 22.55 -20.08 2.94
N ILE A 6 23.59 -19.28 3.13
CA ILE A 6 23.59 -18.21 4.11
C ILE A 6 22.94 -16.95 3.57
N LYS A 7 23.13 -16.66 2.28
CA LYS A 7 22.55 -15.46 1.65
C LYS A 7 21.03 -15.42 1.79
N GLU A 8 20.38 -16.56 1.60
CA GLU A 8 18.93 -16.69 1.77
C GLU A 8 18.49 -16.39 3.21
N LYS A 9 19.28 -16.83 4.20
CA LYS A 9 18.98 -16.67 5.64
C LYS A 9 19.47 -15.35 6.26
N LEU A 10 20.12 -14.46 5.49
CA LEU A 10 20.59 -13.18 6.01
C LEU A 10 19.44 -12.25 6.38
N ILE A 11 18.34 -12.29 5.62
CA ILE A 11 17.14 -11.45 5.86
C ILE A 11 16.49 -11.88 7.17
N ASP A 12 16.23 -13.17 7.34
CA ASP A 12 15.67 -13.75 8.57
C ASP A 12 16.52 -13.39 9.79
N LEU A 13 17.86 -13.38 9.64
CA LEU A 13 18.79 -12.97 10.70
C LEU A 13 18.69 -11.47 11.04
N VAL A 14 18.35 -10.60 10.09
CA VAL A 14 18.16 -9.15 10.31
C VAL A 14 16.86 -8.88 11.08
N TYR A 15 15.81 -9.65 10.79
CA TYR A 15 14.51 -9.53 11.46
C TYR A 15 14.36 -10.40 12.72
N ASP A 16 15.40 -11.16 13.06
CA ASP A 16 15.44 -12.09 14.20
C ASP A 16 14.43 -13.24 14.12
N GLU A 17 14.17 -13.72 12.91
CA GLU A 17 13.24 -14.82 12.60
C GLU A 17 13.94 -16.19 12.51
N VAL A 18 15.21 -16.26 12.92
CA VAL A 18 16.00 -17.50 12.94
C VAL A 18 16.04 -18.15 14.31
N SER A 19 16.07 -19.48 14.35
CA SER A 19 16.23 -20.24 15.59
C SER A 19 17.57 -19.94 16.28
N ALA A 20 17.65 -20.11 17.61
CA ALA A 20 18.86 -19.83 18.38
C ALA A 20 20.08 -20.66 17.93
N GLU A 21 19.85 -21.89 17.48
CA GLU A 21 20.91 -22.76 16.96
C GLU A 21 21.43 -22.29 15.59
N GLU A 22 20.53 -21.91 14.68
CA GLU A 22 20.91 -21.38 13.37
C GLU A 22 21.61 -20.03 13.49
N LYS A 23 21.16 -19.17 14.40
CA LYS A 23 21.79 -17.89 14.70
C LYS A 23 23.26 -18.06 15.09
N LYS A 24 23.60 -19.11 15.87
CA LYS A 24 25.00 -19.44 16.21
C LYS A 24 25.80 -19.85 14.98
N LYS A 25 25.24 -20.73 14.13
CA LYS A 25 25.88 -21.19 12.88
C LYS A 25 26.12 -20.04 11.90
N LEU A 26 25.13 -19.17 11.71
CA LEU A 26 25.22 -17.98 10.87
C LEU A 26 26.28 -16.99 11.39
N LYS A 27 26.27 -16.67 12.68
CA LYS A 27 27.29 -15.79 13.29
C LYS A 27 28.70 -16.37 13.18
N ALA A 28 28.86 -17.69 13.31
CA ALA A 28 30.15 -18.35 13.13
C ALA A 28 30.68 -18.19 11.70
N HIS A 29 29.82 -18.28 10.68
CA HIS A 29 30.20 -18.06 9.29
C HIS A 29 30.52 -16.59 9.01
N LEU A 30 29.71 -15.64 9.50
CA LEU A 30 29.96 -14.20 9.33
C LEU A 30 31.29 -13.73 9.94
N ARG A 31 31.85 -14.47 10.90
CA ARG A 31 33.20 -14.23 11.44
C ARG A 31 34.31 -14.67 10.48
N ARG A 32 34.06 -15.67 9.63
CA ARG A 32 35.05 -16.27 8.72
C ARG A 32 34.97 -15.73 7.29
N CYS A 33 33.77 -15.42 6.79
CA CYS A 33 33.56 -14.93 5.43
C CYS A 33 33.38 -13.41 5.39
N LYS A 34 34.35 -12.71 4.79
CA LYS A 34 34.30 -11.24 4.63
C LYS A 34 33.16 -10.77 3.71
N ASN A 35 32.86 -11.52 2.65
CA ASN A 35 31.81 -11.14 1.69
C ASN A 35 30.41 -11.19 2.32
N CYS A 36 30.06 -12.32 2.96
CA CYS A 36 28.76 -12.44 3.65
C CYS A 36 28.64 -11.45 4.81
N LYS A 37 29.74 -11.11 5.48
CA LYS A 37 29.76 -10.05 6.51
C LYS A 37 29.43 -8.68 5.93
N LYS A 38 29.98 -8.35 4.75
CA LYS A 38 29.71 -7.09 4.06
C LYS A 38 28.22 -6.99 3.67
N GLU A 39 27.69 -8.02 3.02
CA GLU A 39 26.27 -8.09 2.62
C GLU A 39 25.34 -7.96 3.84
N TYR A 40 25.65 -8.66 4.94
CA TYR A 40 24.88 -8.53 6.19
C TYR A 40 24.88 -7.10 6.74
N MET A 41 26.04 -6.42 6.74
CA MET A 41 26.14 -5.04 7.23
C MET A 41 25.36 -4.06 6.35
N GLU A 42 25.36 -4.26 5.04
CA GLU A 42 24.56 -3.48 4.09
C GLU A 42 23.06 -3.64 4.37
N LEU A 43 22.58 -4.88 4.55
CA LEU A 43 21.19 -5.16 4.91
C LEU A 43 20.78 -4.51 6.25
N VAL A 44 21.63 -4.62 7.28
CA VAL A 44 21.37 -3.99 8.58
C VAL A 44 21.27 -2.47 8.46
N ASN A 45 22.13 -1.85 7.64
CA ASN A 45 22.09 -0.40 7.42
C ASN A 45 20.82 0.03 6.69
N THR A 46 20.43 -0.68 5.63
CA THR A 46 19.17 -0.43 4.91
C THR A 46 17.97 -0.55 5.84
N SER A 47 17.90 -1.62 6.64
CA SER A 47 16.82 -1.82 7.63
C SER A 47 16.75 -0.68 8.65
N LYS A 48 17.89 -0.17 9.13
CA LYS A 48 17.94 0.99 10.04
C LYS A 48 17.39 2.27 9.41
N VAL A 49 17.69 2.50 8.12
CA VAL A 49 17.16 3.67 7.38
C VAL A 49 15.64 3.54 7.23
N LEU A 50 15.16 2.37 6.79
CA LEU A 50 13.74 2.12 6.61
C LEU A 50 12.95 2.23 7.92
N ARG A 51 13.50 1.77 9.05
CA ARG A 51 12.86 1.94 10.37
C ARG A 51 12.69 3.40 10.81
N LYS A 52 13.50 4.32 10.29
CA LYS A 52 13.36 5.77 10.56
C LYS A 52 12.34 6.45 9.66
N TRP A 53 11.92 5.77 8.59
CA TRP A 53 10.91 6.28 7.68
C TRP A 53 9.57 6.33 8.42
N LYS A 54 9.09 7.54 8.74
CA LYS A 54 7.72 7.72 9.23
C LYS A 54 6.78 7.61 8.05
N ALA A 55 5.91 6.61 8.05
CA ALA A 55 4.83 6.56 7.09
C ALA A 55 3.99 7.84 7.23
N PRO A 56 3.59 8.49 6.13
CA PRO A 56 2.64 9.59 6.20
C PRO A 56 1.39 9.09 6.93
N GLU A 57 0.93 9.84 7.92
CA GLU A 57 -0.30 9.48 8.63
C GLU A 57 -1.43 9.41 7.61
N PRO A 58 -2.04 8.23 7.42
CA PRO A 58 -3.17 8.12 6.53
C PRO A 58 -4.30 8.99 7.10
N SER A 59 -4.84 9.90 6.28
CA SER A 59 -6.00 10.73 6.61
C SER A 59 -7.27 9.88 6.61
N PHE A 60 -7.33 8.91 7.52
CA PHE A 60 -8.50 8.08 7.66
C PHE A 60 -9.59 8.85 8.42
N ASN A 61 -10.50 9.47 7.66
CA ASN A 61 -11.82 9.82 8.17
C ASN A 61 -12.67 8.53 8.22
N PHE A 62 -12.36 7.65 9.17
CA PHE A 62 -13.22 6.50 9.44
C PHE A 62 -14.51 7.00 10.12
N ILE A 63 -15.59 7.09 9.36
CA ILE A 63 -16.93 7.25 9.91
C ILE A 63 -17.33 5.90 10.49
N PHE A 64 -17.10 5.72 11.79
CA PHE A 64 -17.59 4.55 12.52
C PHE A 64 -19.12 4.64 12.65
N ILE A 65 -19.85 4.00 11.74
CA ILE A 65 -21.28 3.75 11.92
C ILE A 65 -21.39 2.67 13.00
N LYS A 66 -21.60 3.08 14.25
CA LYS A 66 -21.96 2.15 15.31
C LYS A 66 -23.33 1.56 14.96
N GLU A 67 -23.36 0.29 14.57
CA GLU A 67 -24.61 -0.47 14.52
C GLU A 67 -25.28 -0.37 15.90
N ARG A 68 -26.54 0.09 15.92
CA ARG A 68 -27.30 0.16 17.17
C ARG A 68 -27.55 -1.25 17.66
N ILE A 69 -26.78 -1.69 18.64
CA ILE A 69 -27.06 -2.93 19.37
C ILE A 69 -28.48 -2.80 19.96
N SER A 70 -29.39 -3.64 19.48
CA SER A 70 -30.80 -3.64 19.87
C SER A 70 -30.94 -3.98 21.35
N VAL A 71 -31.34 -2.98 22.14
CA VAL A 71 -31.60 -3.07 23.58
C VAL A 71 -32.61 -4.19 23.91
N ILE A 72 -33.43 -4.57 22.93
CA ILE A 72 -34.45 -5.62 23.00
C ILE A 72 -33.81 -7.00 23.18
N ASN A 73 -32.63 -7.25 22.59
CA ASN A 73 -31.96 -8.55 22.71
C ASN A 73 -31.38 -8.78 24.11
N ARG A 74 -30.93 -7.72 24.80
CA ARG A 74 -30.49 -7.78 26.21
C ARG A 74 -31.64 -8.02 27.18
N LEU A 75 -32.80 -7.40 26.93
CA LEU A 75 -33.95 -7.56 27.82
C LEU A 75 -34.51 -8.99 27.78
N LYS A 76 -34.46 -9.63 26.60
CA LYS A 76 -34.93 -11.01 26.41
C LYS A 76 -34.10 -12.05 27.16
N GLU A 77 -32.81 -11.80 27.38
CA GLU A 77 -31.95 -12.66 28.19
C GLU A 77 -32.25 -12.52 29.69
N TRP A 78 -32.60 -11.32 30.15
CA TRP A 78 -32.94 -11.10 31.57
C TRP A 78 -34.23 -11.79 32.00
N PHE A 79 -35.20 -11.98 31.09
CA PHE A 79 -36.44 -12.71 31.38
C PHE A 79 -36.32 -14.24 31.30
N ARG A 80 -35.13 -14.79 30.97
CA ARG A 80 -34.91 -16.24 30.82
C ARG A 80 -34.28 -16.92 32.05
N VAL A 81 -34.14 -16.23 33.18
CA VAL A 81 -33.58 -16.82 34.40
C VAL A 81 -34.53 -17.89 34.98
N PRO A 82 -34.08 -19.14 35.17
CA PRO A 82 -34.92 -20.20 35.74
C PRO A 82 -35.04 -19.99 37.25
N GLY A 83 -36.27 -19.78 37.74
CA GLY A 83 -36.56 -19.60 39.17
C GLY A 83 -37.62 -18.55 39.53
N PHE A 84 -38.25 -17.91 38.54
CA PHE A 84 -39.25 -16.86 38.78
C PHE A 84 -40.58 -17.43 39.30
N ASN A 85 -40.78 -17.40 40.62
CA ASN A 85 -41.95 -17.96 41.31
C ASN A 85 -43.12 -16.94 41.37
N PHE A 86 -44.01 -16.99 40.37
CA PHE A 86 -45.14 -16.06 40.18
C PHE A 86 -46.18 -16.00 41.32
N LYS A 87 -46.19 -16.95 42.26
CA LYS A 87 -47.22 -17.04 43.31
C LYS A 87 -47.12 -15.95 44.40
N LYS A 88 -45.96 -15.32 44.59
CA LYS A 88 -45.79 -14.23 45.57
C LYS A 88 -45.95 -12.82 44.99
N PHE A 89 -46.11 -12.69 43.67
CA PHE A 89 -46.13 -11.39 42.98
C PHE A 89 -47.53 -10.89 42.58
N GLY A 90 -48.59 -11.67 42.82
CA GLY A 90 -49.96 -11.32 42.41
C GLY A 90 -50.50 -10.01 42.99
N ILE A 91 -50.04 -9.60 44.18
CA ILE A 91 -50.47 -8.35 44.82
C ILE A 91 -49.60 -7.16 44.38
N ALA A 92 -48.32 -7.38 44.06
CA ALA A 92 -47.43 -6.34 43.58
C ALA A 92 -47.71 -5.96 42.11
N PHE A 93 -48.14 -6.90 41.26
CA PHE A 93 -48.45 -6.63 39.85
C PHE A 93 -49.67 -5.72 39.65
N GLY A 94 -50.67 -5.77 40.53
CA GLY A 94 -51.86 -4.92 40.43
C GLY A 94 -51.54 -3.43 40.55
N GLY A 95 -50.72 -3.06 41.53
CA GLY A 95 -50.27 -1.67 41.71
C GLY A 95 -49.37 -1.18 40.58
N ILE A 96 -48.48 -2.06 40.10
CA ILE A 96 -47.58 -1.75 38.98
C ILE A 96 -48.38 -1.54 37.68
N ALA A 97 -49.40 -2.37 37.41
CA ALA A 97 -50.22 -2.25 36.20
C ALA A 97 -51.02 -0.93 36.16
N VAL A 98 -51.60 -0.53 37.29
CA VAL A 98 -52.33 0.75 37.39
C VAL A 98 -51.36 1.94 37.27
N GLY A 99 -50.19 1.87 37.93
CA GLY A 99 -49.16 2.90 37.79
C GLY A 99 -48.64 3.01 36.35
N LEU A 100 -48.44 1.87 35.66
CA LEU A 100 -48.01 1.83 34.27
C LEU A 100 -49.08 2.43 33.34
N LEU A 101 -50.36 2.17 33.59
CA LEU A 101 -51.47 2.75 32.82
C LEU A 101 -51.57 4.27 33.00
N ILE A 102 -51.37 4.77 34.21
CA ILE A 102 -51.34 6.22 34.47
C ILE A 102 -50.15 6.86 33.74
N ILE A 103 -48.97 6.23 33.78
CA ILE A 103 -47.77 6.70 33.07
C ILE A 103 -47.97 6.64 31.55
N LEU A 104 -48.56 5.58 31.00
CA LEU A 104 -48.89 5.45 29.58
C LEU A 104 -49.91 6.49 29.11
N SER A 105 -50.88 6.82 29.95
CA SER A 105 -51.85 7.89 29.69
C SER A 105 -51.18 9.27 29.65
N LEU A 106 -50.22 9.54 30.54
CA LEU A 106 -49.40 10.76 30.53
C LEU A 106 -48.47 10.85 29.31
N VAL A 107 -48.08 9.71 28.73
CA VAL A 107 -47.07 9.63 27.64
C VAL A 107 -47.68 9.64 26.23
N ASN A 108 -49.01 9.67 26.10
CA ASN A 108 -49.75 9.73 24.82
C ASN A 108 -49.21 8.73 23.77
N PHE A 109 -49.34 7.45 24.11
CA PHE A 109 -48.75 6.33 23.38
C PHE A 109 -49.58 5.94 22.15
N GLU A 110 -49.11 6.24 20.94
CA GLU A 110 -49.70 5.77 19.69
C GLU A 110 -48.91 4.58 19.14
N VAL A 111 -49.62 3.48 18.85
CA VAL A 111 -49.06 2.26 18.24
C VAL A 111 -49.62 2.15 16.83
N ASN A 112 -48.77 2.40 15.83
CA ASN A 112 -49.12 2.17 14.43
C ASN A 112 -48.30 0.98 13.91
N LYS A 113 -49.03 -0.03 13.40
CA LYS A 113 -48.46 -1.23 12.81
C LYS A 113 -48.31 -1.02 11.31
N THR A 114 -47.07 -0.85 10.86
CA THR A 114 -46.73 -0.77 9.43
C THR A 114 -46.10 -2.09 8.99
N GLU A 115 -46.19 -2.41 7.69
CA GLU A 115 -45.82 -3.74 7.16
C GLU A 115 -44.35 -4.15 7.41
N ASN A 116 -43.45 -3.19 7.66
CA ASN A 116 -42.04 -3.44 8.00
C ASN A 116 -41.67 -3.26 9.48
N GLY A 117 -42.65 -3.18 10.39
CA GLY A 117 -42.40 -3.20 11.83
C GLY A 117 -43.39 -2.41 12.68
N LEU A 118 -43.31 -2.66 14.00
CA LEU A 118 -44.07 -1.95 15.01
C LEU A 118 -43.40 -0.60 15.31
N SER A 119 -44.05 0.51 14.90
CA SER A 119 -43.61 1.83 15.30
C SER A 119 -44.33 2.23 16.60
N ILE A 120 -43.53 2.35 17.67
CA ILE A 120 -44.00 2.79 18.98
C ILE A 120 -43.50 4.22 19.16
N SER A 121 -44.40 5.20 19.16
CA SER A 121 -44.08 6.60 19.46
C SER A 121 -44.55 6.97 20.86
N MET A 122 -43.63 7.47 21.69
CA MET A 122 -43.91 8.04 23.01
C MET A 122 -43.81 9.57 22.93
N GLY A 123 -44.86 10.28 23.37
CA GLY A 123 -45.03 11.72 23.22
C GLY A 123 -44.20 12.61 24.16
N ILE A 124 -43.10 12.13 24.72
CA ILE A 124 -42.25 12.91 25.65
C ILE A 124 -41.40 13.95 24.91
N PHE A 125 -41.15 13.72 23.62
CA PHE A 125 -40.60 14.73 22.73
C PHE A 125 -41.74 15.27 21.90
N LYS A 126 -42.17 16.50 22.20
CA LYS A 126 -42.95 17.31 21.27
C LYS A 126 -42.09 17.41 20.01
N LYS A 127 -42.27 16.47 19.06
CA LYS A 127 -41.85 16.67 17.68
C LYS A 127 -42.53 17.96 17.33
N SER A 128 -41.77 19.05 17.33
CA SER A 128 -42.15 20.24 16.59
C SER A 128 -42.51 19.67 15.23
N LYS A 129 -43.81 19.67 14.93
CA LYS A 129 -44.29 19.50 13.58
C LYS A 129 -43.90 20.80 12.88
N SER A 130 -42.59 21.07 12.79
CA SER A 130 -42.06 21.78 11.67
C SER A 130 -42.53 20.94 10.51
N THR A 131 -43.56 21.44 9.83
CA THR A 131 -43.55 21.48 8.37
C THR A 131 -42.15 21.94 7.95
N ILE A 132 -41.17 21.03 8.03
CA ILE A 132 -40.03 21.03 7.15
C ILE A 132 -40.75 20.86 5.83
N ASP A 133 -40.90 21.97 5.13
CA ASP A 133 -41.37 21.96 3.76
C ASP A 133 -40.40 21.05 3.02
N GLU A 134 -40.81 19.79 2.83
CA GLU A 134 -39.99 18.72 2.28
C GLU A 134 -39.45 19.15 0.91
N ARG A 135 -40.20 20.03 0.23
CA ARG A 135 -39.79 20.72 -0.99
C ARG A 135 -38.62 21.67 -0.77
N ALA A 136 -38.59 22.46 0.29
CA ALA A 136 -37.48 23.37 0.60
C ALA A 136 -36.20 22.62 0.99
N LEU A 137 -36.31 21.51 1.72
CA LEU A 137 -35.15 20.66 2.05
C LEU A 137 -34.60 19.95 0.81
N LEU A 138 -35.47 19.38 -0.03
CA LEU A 138 -35.07 18.77 -1.30
C LEU A 138 -34.44 19.80 -2.24
N GLN A 139 -34.94 21.04 -2.29
CA GLN A 139 -34.34 22.13 -3.06
C GLN A 139 -32.95 22.54 -2.54
N GLN A 140 -32.71 22.52 -1.23
CA GLN A 140 -31.39 22.81 -0.68
C GLN A 140 -30.40 21.67 -0.99
N ILE A 141 -30.83 20.42 -0.89
CA ILE A 141 -29.98 19.26 -1.22
C ILE A 141 -29.60 19.28 -2.70
N THR A 142 -30.55 19.54 -3.61
CA THR A 142 -30.25 19.61 -5.05
C THR A 142 -29.34 20.79 -5.39
N LYS A 143 -29.52 21.95 -4.74
CA LYS A 143 -28.63 23.11 -4.93
C LYS A 143 -27.20 22.81 -4.49
N VAL A 144 -27.02 22.19 -3.32
CA VAL A 144 -25.69 21.79 -2.83
C VAL A 144 -25.04 20.74 -3.74
N GLN A 145 -25.82 19.79 -4.26
CA GLN A 145 -25.32 18.81 -5.22
C GLN A 145 -24.87 19.47 -6.53
N GLN A 146 -25.65 20.42 -7.06
CA GLN A 146 -25.30 21.17 -8.27
C GLN A 146 -24.02 22.00 -8.08
N GLU A 147 -23.88 22.70 -6.95
CA GLU A 147 -22.67 23.48 -6.63
C GLU A 147 -21.43 22.56 -6.53
N THR A 148 -21.58 21.37 -5.96
CA THR A 148 -20.50 20.38 -5.85
C THR A 148 -20.06 19.86 -7.21
N ILE A 149 -21.01 19.57 -8.12
CA ILE A 149 -20.71 19.12 -9.48
C ILE A 149 -19.94 20.19 -10.24
N HIS A 150 -20.38 21.45 -10.19
CA HIS A 150 -19.72 22.56 -10.88
C HIS A 150 -18.31 22.84 -10.36
N LEU A 151 -18.08 22.64 -9.05
CA LEU A 151 -16.75 22.79 -8.48
C LEU A 151 -15.83 21.62 -8.91
N PHE A 152 -16.37 20.41 -8.95
CA PHE A 152 -15.63 19.22 -9.40
C PHE A 152 -15.21 19.33 -10.87
N THR A 153 -16.11 19.76 -11.76
CA THR A 153 -15.78 19.92 -13.19
C THR A 153 -14.67 20.95 -13.41
N ARG A 154 -14.70 22.08 -12.69
CA ARG A 154 -13.64 23.10 -12.77
C ARG A 154 -12.29 22.56 -12.32
N ILE A 155 -12.25 21.80 -11.22
CA ILE A 155 -11.01 21.20 -10.72
C ILE A 155 -10.46 20.17 -11.70
N MET A 156 -11.33 19.34 -12.30
CA MET A 156 -10.91 18.32 -13.27
C MET A 156 -10.31 18.94 -14.53
N GLU A 157 -10.92 19.99 -15.06
CA GLU A 157 -10.42 20.70 -16.25
C GLU A 157 -9.03 21.33 -16.00
N GLU A 158 -8.84 21.95 -14.83
CA GLU A 158 -7.54 22.52 -14.44
C GLU A 158 -6.46 21.42 -14.31
N ARG A 159 -6.84 20.26 -13.76
CA ARG A 159 -5.95 19.10 -13.62
C ARG A 159 -5.57 18.51 -14.97
N GLU A 160 -6.50 18.39 -15.92
CA GLU A 160 -6.18 17.87 -17.25
C GLU A 160 -5.17 18.74 -17.98
N LEU A 161 -5.30 20.07 -17.90
CA LEU A 161 -4.36 21.00 -18.53
C LEU A 161 -2.97 20.97 -17.86
N ALA A 162 -2.92 20.85 -16.53
CA ALA A 162 -1.66 20.69 -15.82
C ALA A 162 -1.00 19.36 -16.15
N GLN A 163 -1.79 18.28 -16.16
CA GLN A 163 -1.32 16.92 -16.44
C GLN A 163 -0.81 16.77 -17.88
N ARG A 164 -1.49 17.38 -18.87
CA ARG A 164 -1.00 17.41 -20.26
C ARG A 164 0.34 18.12 -20.40
N ARG A 165 0.54 19.24 -19.69
CA ARG A 165 1.83 19.96 -19.69
C ARG A 165 2.93 19.12 -19.06
N ASP A 166 2.64 18.47 -17.93
CA ASP A 166 3.60 17.61 -17.24
C ASP A 166 4.01 16.41 -18.13
N TYR A 167 3.06 15.79 -18.82
CA TYR A 167 3.37 14.72 -19.79
C TYR A 167 4.22 15.21 -20.96
N GLN A 168 3.96 16.40 -21.49
CA GLN A 168 4.78 16.95 -22.58
C GLN A 168 6.22 17.20 -22.15
N LEU A 169 6.42 17.73 -20.92
CA LEU A 169 7.75 17.93 -20.36
C LEU A 169 8.47 16.61 -20.11
N MET A 170 7.78 15.61 -19.57
CA MET A 170 8.33 14.26 -19.38
C MET A 170 8.77 13.64 -20.71
N LEU A 171 7.94 13.72 -21.76
CA LEU A 171 8.28 13.18 -23.08
C LEU A 171 9.49 13.90 -23.68
N ALA A 172 9.56 15.23 -23.56
CA ALA A 172 10.71 16.00 -24.03
C ALA A 172 12.01 15.59 -23.33
N GLU A 173 11.96 15.37 -22.01
CA GLU A 173 13.10 14.89 -21.23
C GLU A 173 13.52 13.48 -21.67
N ILE A 174 12.57 12.56 -21.85
CA ILE A 174 12.85 11.20 -22.32
C ILE A 174 13.57 11.23 -23.67
N VAL A 175 13.07 12.00 -24.64
CA VAL A 175 13.71 12.13 -25.96
C VAL A 175 15.14 12.63 -25.82
N ARG A 176 15.37 13.67 -25.01
CA ARG A 176 16.71 14.21 -24.77
C ARG A 176 17.65 13.17 -24.15
N THR A 177 17.17 12.36 -23.20
CA THR A 177 18.00 11.30 -22.61
C THR A 177 18.35 10.19 -23.60
N LEU A 178 17.42 9.85 -24.50
CA LEU A 178 17.66 8.85 -25.54
C LEU A 178 18.70 9.34 -26.55
N GLU A 179 18.61 10.60 -27.00
CA GLU A 179 19.61 11.20 -27.89
C GLU A 179 21.01 11.20 -27.27
N ASN A 180 21.11 11.55 -25.99
CA ASN A 180 22.39 11.55 -25.28
C ASN A 180 22.97 10.14 -25.16
N LYS A 181 22.12 9.12 -24.90
CA LYS A 181 22.55 7.71 -24.86
C LYS A 181 23.03 7.24 -26.22
N GLN A 182 22.30 7.53 -27.29
CA GLN A 182 22.69 7.16 -28.65
C GLN A 182 24.04 7.79 -29.03
N LYS A 183 24.24 9.09 -28.72
CA LYS A 183 25.53 9.75 -28.97
C LYS A 183 26.67 9.10 -28.19
N LEU A 184 26.43 8.75 -26.93
CA LEU A 184 27.43 8.06 -26.11
C LEU A 184 27.76 6.69 -26.70
N GLU A 185 26.75 5.89 -27.05
CA GLU A 185 26.93 4.57 -27.65
C GLU A 185 27.68 4.65 -28.99
N LEU A 186 27.33 5.61 -29.86
CA LEU A 186 28.05 5.82 -31.12
C LEU A 186 29.51 6.19 -30.89
N SER A 187 29.81 7.05 -29.91
CA SER A 187 31.19 7.43 -29.59
C SER A 187 32.02 6.26 -29.03
N GLN A 188 31.38 5.38 -28.25
CA GLN A 188 32.00 4.16 -27.73
C GLN A 188 32.25 3.16 -28.85
N LEU A 189 31.30 3.00 -29.76
CA LEU A 189 31.43 2.12 -30.93
C LEU A 189 32.54 2.61 -31.86
N GLU A 190 32.63 3.92 -32.10
CA GLU A 190 33.72 4.52 -32.87
C GLU A 190 35.09 4.22 -32.23
N SER A 191 35.22 4.44 -30.92
CA SER A 191 36.46 4.18 -30.18
C SER A 191 36.84 2.68 -30.25
N ALA A 192 35.88 1.78 -30.07
CA ALA A 192 36.09 0.34 -30.15
C ALA A 192 36.49 -0.13 -31.56
N LEU A 193 35.93 0.48 -32.60
CA LEU A 193 36.32 0.18 -33.98
C LEU A 193 37.77 0.63 -34.23
N ILE A 194 38.14 1.84 -33.84
CA ILE A 194 39.52 2.34 -33.99
C ILE A 194 40.52 1.41 -33.30
N GLU A 195 40.22 1.00 -32.06
CA GLU A 195 41.05 0.05 -31.32
C GLU A 195 41.20 -1.29 -32.08
N SER A 196 40.10 -1.86 -32.56
CA SER A 196 40.10 -3.10 -33.35
C SER A 196 40.90 -2.99 -34.65
N TYR A 197 40.79 -1.87 -35.38
CA TYR A 197 41.56 -1.64 -36.60
C TYR A 197 43.07 -1.53 -36.30
N THR A 198 43.45 -0.81 -35.25
CA THR A 198 44.86 -0.68 -34.87
C THR A 198 45.47 -2.01 -34.43
N ASP A 199 44.78 -2.80 -33.59
CA ASP A 199 45.29 -4.10 -33.14
C ASP A 199 45.43 -5.09 -34.30
N ASN A 200 44.49 -5.10 -35.24
CA ASN A 200 44.57 -5.92 -36.45
C ASN A 200 45.74 -5.50 -37.37
N SER A 201 45.99 -4.19 -37.54
CA SER A 201 47.14 -3.73 -38.33
C SER A 201 48.47 -4.19 -37.73
N VAL A 202 48.61 -4.11 -36.40
CA VAL A 202 49.82 -4.53 -35.70
C VAL A 202 50.02 -6.05 -35.82
N LYS A 203 48.94 -6.84 -35.72
CA LYS A 203 49.00 -8.31 -35.94
C LYS A 203 49.43 -8.66 -37.36
N ILE A 204 48.91 -7.95 -38.37
CA ILE A 204 49.29 -8.15 -39.77
C ILE A 204 50.77 -7.83 -39.98
N GLU A 205 51.25 -6.71 -39.42
CA GLU A 205 52.64 -6.30 -39.53
C GLU A 205 53.59 -7.32 -38.86
N ARG A 206 53.25 -7.80 -37.66
CA ARG A 206 54.00 -8.88 -36.98
C ARG A 206 54.01 -10.18 -37.80
N THR A 207 52.89 -10.54 -38.43
CA THR A 207 52.81 -11.73 -39.27
C THR A 207 53.73 -11.61 -40.50
N ASN A 208 53.77 -10.42 -41.11
CA ASN A 208 54.66 -10.14 -42.24
C ASN A 208 56.13 -10.15 -41.84
N GLU A 209 56.49 -9.60 -40.67
CA GLU A 209 57.85 -9.67 -40.12
C GLU A 209 58.30 -11.14 -39.89
N VAL A 210 57.44 -11.95 -39.29
CA VAL A 210 57.72 -13.38 -39.09
C VAL A 210 57.89 -14.10 -40.43
N LEU A 211 57.00 -13.87 -41.40
CA LEU A 211 57.12 -14.45 -42.75
C LEU A 211 58.43 -14.05 -43.44
N LYS A 212 58.85 -12.78 -43.36
CA LYS A 212 60.14 -12.32 -43.90
C LYS A 212 61.32 -13.06 -43.25
N SER A 213 61.29 -13.24 -41.93
CA SER A 213 62.35 -13.95 -41.20
C SER A 213 62.42 -15.44 -41.57
N LEU A 214 61.28 -16.08 -41.84
CA LEU A 214 61.22 -17.47 -42.29
C LEU A 214 61.74 -17.62 -43.73
N ILE A 215 61.42 -16.67 -44.62
CA ILE A 215 61.92 -16.68 -45.99
C ILE A 215 63.43 -16.46 -46.03
N SER A 216 63.98 -15.52 -45.25
CA SER A 216 65.42 -15.25 -45.23
C SER A 216 66.22 -16.44 -44.69
N THR A 217 65.73 -17.10 -43.63
CA THR A 217 66.36 -18.30 -43.07
C THR A 217 66.26 -19.50 -44.02
N ALA A 218 65.16 -19.65 -44.77
CA ALA A 218 65.02 -20.66 -45.80
C ALA A 218 65.98 -20.45 -46.97
N ASN A 219 66.13 -19.22 -47.48
CA ASN A 219 67.08 -18.88 -48.54
C ASN A 219 68.53 -19.15 -48.12
N PHE A 220 68.92 -18.77 -46.90
CA PHE A 220 70.28 -19.02 -46.38
C PHE A 220 70.63 -20.52 -46.29
N ARG A 221 69.61 -21.39 -46.16
CA ARG A 221 69.80 -22.84 -46.11
C ARG A 221 69.98 -23.47 -47.49
N ILE A 222 69.54 -22.80 -48.56
CA ILE A 222 69.65 -23.29 -49.94
C ILE A 222 71.04 -23.00 -50.53
N GLU A 223 71.68 -21.89 -50.15
CA GLU A 223 73.04 -21.53 -50.63
C GLU A 223 74.19 -22.33 -49.99
N LYS A 224 73.92 -23.11 -48.92
CA LYS A 224 74.93 -23.92 -48.21
C LYS A 224 74.96 -25.40 -48.62
N LYS A 225 74.30 -25.77 -49.71
CA LYS A 225 74.34 -27.11 -50.33
C LYS A 225 74.99 -27.04 -51.69
#